data_AF-A0A6M3LCY5-F1
#
_entry.id   AF-A0A6M3LCY5-F1
#
_cell.length_a   1.000
_cell.length_b   1.000
_cell.length_c   1.000
_cell.angle_alpha   90.00
_cell.angle_beta   90.00
_cell.angle_gamma   90.00
#
_symmetry.space_group_name_H-M   'P 1'
#
loop_
_entity.id
_entity.type
_entity.pdbx_description
1 polymer ?
#
loop_
_entity_poly.entity_id
_entity_poly.type
_entity_poly.pdbx_seq_one_letter_code
_entity_poly.pdbx_strand_id
1 'polypeptide(L)' 'RKMKINTKYYEASHGKRPKGYGLWFFQLSYLKGRVETFHSTGKYGEAQRMALRFASSTKAEEVAVLA' A
#
# COMPACT_ATOMS: atom_id res chain seq x y z
N ARG A 1 0.87 9.50 -14.85
CA ARG A 1 0.65 9.96 -13.46
C ARG A 1 1.50 9.07 -12.54
N LYS A 2 2.33 9.61 -11.64
CA LYS A 2 3.10 8.78 -10.69
C LYS A 2 2.17 8.39 -9.54
N MET A 3 1.87 7.09 -9.42
CA MET A 3 1.03 6.55 -8.35
C MET A 3 1.71 6.77 -6.99
N LYS A 4 0.96 7.34 -6.03
CA LYS A 4 1.42 7.64 -4.67
C LYS A 4 0.73 6.71 -3.70
N ILE A 5 1.41 6.39 -2.59
CA ILE A 5 0.84 5.58 -1.52
C ILE A 5 0.18 6.47 -0.47
N ASN A 6 -1.02 6.10 -0.03
CA ASN A 6 -1.74 6.77 1.03
C ASN A 6 -1.42 6.11 2.39
N THR A 7 -0.84 6.87 3.32
CA THR A 7 -0.48 6.39 4.66
C THR A 7 -1.44 6.85 5.75
N LYS A 8 -2.47 7.64 5.42
CA LYS A 8 -3.36 8.28 6.42
C LYS A 8 -4.04 7.28 7.34
N TYR A 9 -4.50 6.15 6.82
CA TYR A 9 -5.15 5.11 7.61
C TYR A 9 -4.20 4.49 8.64
N TYR A 10 -2.99 4.16 8.21
CA TYR A 10 -1.94 3.65 9.09
C TYR A 10 -1.55 4.67 10.17
N GLU A 11 -1.34 5.92 9.77
CA GLU A 11 -0.97 7.00 10.70
C GLU A 11 -2.07 7.26 11.73
N ALA A 12 -3.34 7.19 11.32
CA ALA A 12 -4.48 7.33 12.23
C ALA A 12 -4.60 6.17 13.22
N SER A 13 -4.32 4.93 12.81
CA SER A 13 -4.44 3.75 13.68
C SER A 13 -3.23 3.51 14.59
N HIS A 14 -2.02 3.85 14.14
CA HIS A 14 -0.77 3.56 14.84
C HIS A 14 -0.07 4.79 15.43
N GLY A 15 -0.54 6.01 15.13
CA GLY A 15 0.04 7.27 15.61
C GLY A 15 1.44 7.57 15.07
N LYS A 16 1.90 6.84 14.05
CA LYS A 16 3.25 6.98 13.48
C LYS A 16 3.26 6.69 11.99
N ARG A 17 4.25 7.23 11.29
CA ARG A 17 4.49 6.92 9.87
C ARG A 17 4.99 5.47 9.72
N PRO A 18 4.57 4.73 8.68
CA PRO A 18 5.03 3.38 8.45
C PRO A 18 6.53 3.35 8.17
N LYS A 19 7.26 2.49 8.90
CA LYS A 19 8.71 2.33 8.81
C LYS A 19 9.14 1.00 9.44
N GLY A 20 10.34 0.55 9.09
CA GLY A 20 10.96 -0.63 9.69
C GLY A 20 10.65 -1.93 8.94
N TYR A 21 10.98 -3.05 9.57
CA TYR A 21 10.74 -4.40 9.06
C TYR A 21 9.45 -4.96 9.64
N GLY A 22 8.65 -5.66 8.83
CA GLY A 22 7.40 -6.26 9.27
C GLY A 22 6.63 -6.91 8.13
N LEU A 23 5.44 -7.42 8.46
CA LEU A 23 4.43 -7.81 7.48
C LEU A 23 3.58 -6.58 7.17
N TRP A 24 3.64 -6.11 5.93
CA TRP A 24 2.95 -4.90 5.49
C TRP A 24 1.76 -5.24 4.61
N PHE A 25 0.62 -4.62 4.89
CA PHE A 25 -0.62 -4.77 4.14
C PHE A 25 -0.97 -3.49 3.39
N PHE A 26 -1.34 -3.66 2.12
CA PHE A 26 -1.70 -2.58 1.23
C PHE A 26 -3.07 -2.87 0.59
N GLN A 27 -3.96 -1.90 0.65
CA GLN A 27 -5.20 -1.91 -0.11
C GLN A 27 -4.95 -1.31 -1.49
N LEU A 28 -5.35 -2.01 -2.53
CA LEU A 28 -5.38 -1.54 -3.91
C LEU A 28 -6.82 -1.31 -4.32
N SER A 29 -7.13 -0.11 -4.79
CA SER A 29 -8.47 0.25 -5.26
C SER A 29 -8.47 0.45 -6.77
N TYR A 30 -9.45 -0.15 -7.44
CA TYR A 30 -9.59 -0.18 -8.89
C TYR A 30 -10.87 0.54 -9.33
N LEU A 31 -10.97 0.80 -10.63
CA LEU A 31 -12.21 1.25 -11.25
C LEU A 31 -13.36 0.28 -10.97
N LYS A 32 -14.58 0.82 -10.89
CA LYS A 32 -15.83 0.08 -10.58
C LYS A 32 -15.89 -0.50 -9.16
N GLY A 33 -15.07 0.02 -8.23
CA GLY A 33 -15.17 -0.30 -6.80
C GLY A 33 -14.54 -1.64 -6.39
N ARG A 34 -13.81 -2.32 -7.28
CA ARG A 34 -13.02 -3.50 -6.90
C ARG A 34 -11.90 -3.07 -5.95
N VAL A 35 -11.69 -3.87 -4.90
CA VAL A 35 -10.62 -3.70 -3.92
C VAL A 35 -9.86 -5.01 -3.78
N GLU A 36 -8.54 -4.94 -3.66
CA GLU A 36 -7.66 -6.09 -3.45
C GLU A 36 -6.61 -5.78 -2.40
N THR A 37 -6.17 -6.80 -1.69
CA THR A 37 -5.12 -6.66 -0.67
C THR A 37 -3.82 -7.27 -1.18
N PHE A 38 -2.78 -6.45 -1.23
CA PHE A 38 -1.41 -6.90 -1.44
C PHE A 38 -0.68 -6.93 -0.09
N HIS A 39 0.13 -7.94 0.15
CA HIS A 39 0.96 -8.01 1.35
C HIS A 39 2.38 -8.45 1.02
N SER A 40 3.34 -8.00 1.82
CA SER A 40 4.73 -8.39 1.69
C SER A 40 5.44 -8.27 3.03
N THR A 41 6.22 -9.29 3.38
CA THR A 41 7.12 -9.27 4.53
C THR A 41 8.44 -8.64 4.12
N GLY A 42 8.93 -7.67 4.88
CA GLY A 42 10.21 -7.02 4.60
C GLY A 42 10.30 -5.62 5.19
N LYS A 43 11.28 -4.85 4.69
CA LYS A 43 11.34 -3.41 5.02
C LYS A 43 10.19 -2.68 4.34
N TYR A 44 9.57 -1.73 5.04
CA TYR A 44 8.46 -0.93 4.50
C TYR A 44 8.78 -0.35 3.10
N GLY A 45 9.98 0.20 2.90
CA GLY A 45 10.36 0.78 1.61
C GLY A 45 10.44 -0.25 0.46
N GLU A 46 10.74 -1.52 0.76
CA GLU A 46 10.72 -2.60 -0.23
C GLU A 46 9.28 -3.03 -0.53
N ALA A 47 8.49 -3.26 0.52
CA ALA A 47 7.09 -3.63 0.42
C ALA A 47 6.28 -2.55 -0.33
N GLN A 48 6.53 -1.27 -0.04
CA GLN A 48 5.98 -0.12 -0.76
C GLN A 48 6.29 -0.16 -2.25
N ARG A 49 7.56 -0.41 -2.63
CA ARG A 49 7.95 -0.51 -4.05
C ARG A 49 7.28 -1.68 -4.74
N MET A 50 7.14 -2.82 -4.06
CA MET A 50 6.44 -3.99 -4.59
C MET A 50 4.95 -3.71 -4.79
N ALA A 51 4.28 -3.10 -3.80
CA ALA A 51 2.88 -2.71 -3.89
C ALA A 51 2.63 -1.74 -5.05
N LEU A 52 3.48 -0.72 -5.23
CA LEU A 52 3.36 0.22 -6.34
C LEU A 52 3.58 -0.44 -7.71
N ARG A 53 4.53 -1.38 -7.82
CA ARG A 53 4.74 -2.16 -9.05
C ARG A 53 3.53 -3.04 -9.36
N PHE A 54 3.02 -3.74 -8.36
CA PHE A 54 1.84 -4.60 -8.49
C PHE A 54 0.63 -3.77 -8.94
N ALA A 55 0.34 -2.67 -8.22
CA ALA A 55 -0.71 -1.72 -8.57
C ALA A 55 -0.59 -1.18 -10.00
N SER A 56 0.64 -0.87 -10.44
CA SER A 56 0.87 -0.40 -11.81
C SER A 56 0.60 -1.48 -12.85
N SER A 57 0.95 -2.75 -12.56
CA SER A 57 0.68 -3.87 -13.47
C SER A 57 -0.79 -4.24 -13.56
N THR A 58 -1.54 -4.06 -12.47
CA THR A 58 -2.97 -4.41 -12.40
C THR A 58 -3.88 -3.23 -12.72
N LYS A 59 -3.33 -2.04 -13.01
CA LYS A 59 -4.08 -0.79 -13.26
C LYS A 59 -4.95 -0.38 -12.07
N ALA A 60 -4.44 -0.54 -10.85
CA ALA A 60 -5.05 0.08 -9.68
C ALA A 60 -4.90 1.61 -9.75
N GLU A 61 -5.91 2.32 -9.27
CA GLU A 61 -5.94 3.78 -9.24
C GLU A 61 -5.31 4.33 -7.95
N GLU A 62 -5.47 3.59 -6.85
CA GLU A 62 -4.99 4.00 -5.53
C GLU A 62 -4.37 2.83 -4.77
N VAL A 63 -3.40 3.17 -3.90
CA VAL A 63 -2.78 2.25 -2.96
C VAL A 63 -2.77 2.90 -1.57
N ALA A 64 -3.28 2.20 -0.55
CA ALA A 64 -3.27 2.66 0.84
C ALA A 64 -2.60 1.63 1.77
N VAL A 65 -1.90 2.10 2.80
CA VAL A 65 -1.29 1.23 3.84
C VAL A 65 -2.32 0.94 4.92
N LEU A 66 -2.53 -0.34 5.23
CA LEU A 66 -3.48 -0.81 6.25
C LEU A 66 -2.77 -1.12 7.58
N ALA A 67 -1.65 -1.86 7.52
CA ALA A 67 -0.87 -2.33 8.67
C ALA A 67 0.58 -2.61 8.27
#